data_AF-A0A9P8IN74-F1
#
_entry.id   AF-A0A9P8IN74-F1
#
_cell.length_a   1.000
_cell.length_b   1.000
_cell.length_c   1.000
_cell.angle_alpha   90.00
_cell.angle_beta   90.00
_cell.angle_gamma   90.00
#
_symmetry.space_group_name_H-M   'P 1'
#
loop_
_entity.id
_entity.type
_entity.pdbx_description
1 polymer ?
#
loop_
_entity_poly.entity_id
_entity_poly.type
_entity_poly.pdbx_seq_one_letter_code
_entity_poly.pdbx_strand_id
1 'polypeptide(L)'
;MPSLSKIAAIAAVSFTLIDAKACPPLGAVFPAPQSPSQSSLVKKVASLLKAGLDAQIGALFNTSALSIGVKSLHEDEPLFTYQWTPPNPGEGTDKVDDDTVFRIASGSKLFTALAARISEKIDLEASVLKYLPELNKTAGDDGIFSLKWEDITVGSLASHLSGVGVDMAQDLAIVGSAPWQPYGLPEVPKGKGPNCSGLPGTTPCTRKDLLEQVNLRPPVYAPFTNPIYSNVGHALLGLVIEAAEDMPFEDVIKRDILDVVGMKHTYIDKTPPTDDLFIPEEEPTWNATLAVFDSAGGIFSSVSDMLLLADGILSNKFLTPVQTRKWMKPEANTASWGYQVGGPWEILRSDNITSDGRLIDIYTKSGDLGLYHSQTVLIPDYDIVISIMSGGLEATANPYVTGTILSKVLQNLLPAIEKVGRDDTKEAFAGDYEDKETNSTITFAMDHGPGLKIKSWQIRGFDVLNNIGNYNFNALESNASAETPYVDARMYPSNLNKKGQTAWRAVFDRTNSTADAEYDSELFFKDGTCQTWFQQDRMVYDYLPLDLFVFVEGEGGVSEAVKSPAFNVTLTKVRQPAEKKAADDRNAAGEMRVGGLGLTLLAVVTFMSLF
;
A
#
# COMPACT_ATOMS: atom_id res chain seq x y z
N MET A 1 24.62 19.89 -9.37
CA MET A 1 24.27 18.47 -9.26
C MET A 1 23.97 17.97 -10.68
N PRO A 2 24.69 16.98 -11.23
CA PRO A 2 24.20 16.33 -12.45
C PRO A 2 22.92 15.59 -12.11
N SER A 3 21.89 15.76 -12.93
CA SER A 3 20.55 15.25 -12.69
C SER A 3 20.54 13.74 -12.44
N LEU A 4 19.66 13.31 -11.52
CA LEU A 4 19.31 11.91 -11.20
C LEU A 4 18.71 11.12 -12.38
N SER A 5 18.85 11.60 -13.62
CA SER A 5 18.12 11.17 -14.80
C SER A 5 18.97 10.36 -15.80
N LYS A 6 19.99 9.62 -15.34
CA LYS A 6 20.77 8.72 -16.20
C LYS A 6 20.87 7.32 -15.60
N ILE A 7 19.74 6.66 -15.47
CA ILE A 7 19.68 5.22 -15.73
C ILE A 7 18.83 5.08 -16.98
N ALA A 8 19.35 4.36 -17.97
CA ALA A 8 18.61 4.07 -19.19
C ALA A 8 17.27 3.44 -18.80
N ALA A 9 16.16 4.07 -19.20
CA ALA A 9 14.87 3.41 -19.23
C ALA A 9 15.04 2.21 -20.16
N ILE A 10 15.17 1.01 -19.58
CA ILE A 10 15.30 -0.22 -20.36
C ILE A 10 13.92 -0.46 -20.99
N ALA A 11 13.87 -0.25 -22.30
CA ALA A 11 12.72 -0.45 -23.19
C ALA A 11 11.40 0.00 -22.57
N ALA A 12 11.02 1.25 -22.84
CA ALA A 12 9.60 1.55 -23.00
C ALA A 12 9.06 0.53 -24.01
N VAL A 13 8.39 -0.50 -23.50
CA VAL A 13 7.48 -1.30 -24.33
C VAL A 13 6.62 -0.24 -24.99
N SER A 14 6.69 -0.14 -26.31
CA SER A 14 5.81 0.78 -27.04
C SER A 14 4.39 0.30 -26.80
N PHE A 15 3.77 0.85 -25.77
CA PHE A 15 2.39 0.60 -25.43
C PHE A 15 1.59 1.30 -26.52
N THR A 16 0.97 0.51 -27.39
CA THR A 16 -0.17 0.98 -28.16
C THR A 16 -1.19 1.48 -27.16
N LEU A 17 -1.40 2.80 -27.13
CA LEU A 17 -2.46 3.44 -26.36
C LEU A 17 -3.76 2.68 -26.61
N ILE A 18 -4.35 2.14 -25.54
CA ILE A 18 -5.65 1.50 -25.60
C ILE A 18 -6.68 2.58 -25.88
N ASP A 19 -7.56 2.31 -26.84
CA ASP A 19 -8.57 3.24 -27.36
C ASP A 19 -9.83 3.35 -26.45
N ALA A 20 -9.65 3.15 -25.15
CA ALA A 20 -10.64 3.40 -24.10
C ALA A 20 -9.87 3.61 -22.78
N LYS A 21 -9.99 4.79 -22.18
CA LYS A 21 -9.49 5.03 -20.82
C LYS A 21 -10.48 4.38 -19.85
N ALA A 22 -10.49 3.04 -19.81
CA ALA A 22 -11.39 2.28 -18.96
C ALA A 22 -11.29 2.79 -17.51
N CYS A 23 -12.45 2.99 -16.87
CA CYS A 23 -12.57 3.43 -15.49
C CYS A 23 -12.87 2.22 -14.58
N PRO A 24 -11.88 1.45 -14.12
CA PRO A 24 -12.13 0.37 -13.17
C PRO A 24 -12.56 0.93 -11.80
N PRO A 25 -13.25 0.16 -10.95
CA PRO A 25 -13.33 0.47 -9.53
C PRO A 25 -11.92 0.59 -8.94
N LEU A 26 -11.71 1.53 -8.03
CA LEU A 26 -10.42 1.67 -7.34
C LEU A 26 -10.12 0.41 -6.52
N GLY A 27 -8.96 -0.19 -6.78
CA GLY A 27 -8.47 -1.40 -6.13
C GLY A 27 -8.10 -2.51 -7.13
N ALA A 28 -7.99 -3.75 -6.62
CA ALA A 28 -7.63 -4.92 -7.41
C ALA A 28 -8.55 -5.11 -8.63
N VAL A 29 -7.96 -5.03 -9.82
CA VAL A 29 -8.65 -5.31 -11.09
C VAL A 29 -8.52 -6.77 -11.54
N PHE A 30 -7.59 -7.51 -10.93
CA PHE A 30 -7.35 -8.94 -11.09
C PHE A 30 -7.11 -9.55 -9.70
N PRO A 31 -7.31 -10.86 -9.50
CA PRO A 31 -6.78 -11.56 -8.34
C PRO A 31 -5.27 -11.34 -8.22
N ALA A 32 -4.77 -11.30 -6.98
CA ALA A 32 -3.34 -11.14 -6.73
C ALA A 32 -2.55 -12.33 -7.32
N PRO A 33 -1.34 -12.09 -7.88
CA PRO A 33 -0.52 -13.16 -8.45
C PRO A 33 -0.12 -14.19 -7.39
N GLN A 34 -0.36 -15.48 -7.65
CA GLN A 34 -0.19 -16.52 -6.62
C GLN A 34 1.25 -17.02 -6.48
N SER A 35 2.05 -16.97 -7.54
CA SER A 35 3.46 -17.39 -7.49
C SER A 35 4.37 -16.52 -8.38
N PRO A 36 4.38 -15.18 -8.20
CA PRO A 36 5.17 -14.29 -9.03
C PRO A 36 6.68 -14.61 -9.01
N SER A 37 7.22 -15.21 -7.95
CA SER A 37 8.63 -15.61 -7.91
C SER A 37 8.99 -16.63 -8.99
N GLN A 38 8.04 -17.43 -9.49
CA GLN A 38 8.30 -18.47 -10.50
C GLN A 38 8.41 -17.91 -11.92
N SER A 39 7.91 -16.69 -12.15
CA SER A 39 7.92 -16.05 -13.44
C SER A 39 9.35 -15.71 -13.91
N SER A 40 9.71 -16.18 -15.10
CA SER A 40 11.00 -15.83 -15.72
C SER A 40 11.12 -14.33 -16.00
N LEU A 41 10.00 -13.64 -16.24
CA LEU A 41 9.97 -12.19 -16.40
C LEU A 41 10.31 -11.48 -15.09
N VAL A 42 9.66 -11.87 -13.98
CA VAL A 42 9.92 -11.28 -12.65
C VAL A 42 11.38 -11.50 -12.25
N LYS A 43 11.91 -12.74 -12.40
CA LYS A 43 13.33 -13.05 -12.15
C LYS A 43 14.28 -12.18 -12.98
N LYS A 44 13.99 -12.01 -14.28
CA LYS A 44 14.81 -11.19 -15.19
C LYS A 44 14.80 -9.71 -14.76
N VAL A 45 13.63 -9.17 -14.46
CA VAL A 45 13.48 -7.77 -14.03
C VAL A 45 14.15 -7.54 -12.67
N ALA A 46 13.99 -8.46 -11.72
CA ALA A 46 14.69 -8.43 -10.44
C ALA A 46 16.23 -8.39 -10.62
N SER A 47 16.76 -9.23 -11.52
CA SER A 47 18.20 -9.21 -11.84
C SER A 47 18.66 -7.90 -12.46
N LEU A 48 17.86 -7.29 -13.34
CA LEU A 48 18.18 -5.99 -13.97
C LEU A 48 18.11 -4.86 -12.94
N LEU A 49 17.09 -4.86 -12.08
CA LEU A 49 16.95 -3.91 -10.98
C LEU A 49 18.16 -3.99 -10.05
N LYS A 50 18.58 -5.20 -9.66
CA LYS A 50 19.78 -5.42 -8.85
C LYS A 50 21.02 -4.82 -9.52
N ALA A 51 21.26 -5.13 -10.80
CA ALA A 51 22.43 -4.61 -11.52
C ALA A 51 22.41 -3.07 -11.62
N GLY A 52 21.23 -2.47 -11.82
CA GLY A 52 21.05 -1.03 -11.83
C GLY A 52 21.32 -0.38 -10.47
N LEU A 53 20.88 -1.01 -9.39
CA LEU A 53 21.18 -0.59 -8.02
C LEU A 53 22.66 -0.73 -7.71
N ASP A 54 23.30 -1.87 -8.03
CA ASP A 54 24.75 -2.08 -7.83
C ASP A 54 25.58 -0.98 -8.51
N ALA A 55 25.26 -0.65 -9.77
CA ALA A 55 25.97 0.38 -10.51
C ALA A 55 25.78 1.78 -9.92
N GLN A 56 24.55 2.11 -9.50
CA GLN A 56 24.24 3.44 -8.99
C GLN A 56 24.69 3.63 -7.54
N ILE A 57 24.30 2.71 -6.66
CA ILE A 57 24.62 2.75 -5.24
C ILE A 57 26.13 2.58 -5.05
N GLY A 58 26.77 1.65 -5.76
CA GLY A 58 28.21 1.48 -5.68
C GLY A 58 29.03 2.68 -6.17
N ALA A 59 28.46 3.56 -6.99
CA ALA A 59 29.09 4.81 -7.39
C ALA A 59 28.87 5.97 -6.41
N LEU A 60 27.85 5.88 -5.55
CA LEU A 60 27.38 6.99 -4.71
C LEU A 60 27.61 6.76 -3.21
N PHE A 61 27.53 5.51 -2.74
CA PHE A 61 27.47 5.17 -1.32
C PHE A 61 28.80 4.57 -0.87
N ASN A 62 29.66 5.43 -0.33
CA ASN A 62 30.95 5.07 0.24
C ASN A 62 30.89 4.89 1.77
N THR A 63 29.94 5.55 2.44
CA THR A 63 29.65 5.42 3.88
C THR A 63 28.20 5.04 4.19
N SER A 64 27.31 5.13 3.20
CA SER A 64 25.89 4.86 3.37
C SER A 64 25.53 3.40 3.06
N ALA A 65 24.58 2.85 3.82
CA ALA A 65 24.00 1.53 3.59
C ALA A 65 22.61 1.61 2.96
N LEU A 66 22.20 0.50 2.36
CA LEU A 66 20.86 0.28 1.83
C LEU A 66 20.45 -1.18 2.01
N SER A 67 19.24 -1.42 2.52
CA SER A 67 18.58 -2.72 2.55
C SER A 67 17.16 -2.59 2.00
N ILE A 68 16.76 -3.49 1.10
CA ILE A 68 15.45 -3.52 0.45
C ILE A 68 14.93 -4.95 0.49
N GLY A 69 13.64 -5.10 0.79
CA GLY A 69 12.92 -6.36 0.63
C GLY A 69 11.56 -6.12 -0.03
N VAL A 70 11.18 -7.01 -0.94
CA VAL A 70 9.87 -7.06 -1.61
C VAL A 70 9.32 -8.47 -1.45
N LYS A 71 8.11 -8.62 -0.92
CA LYS A 71 7.50 -9.92 -0.66
C LYS A 71 6.07 -9.98 -1.18
N SER A 72 5.70 -11.14 -1.75
CA SER A 72 4.30 -11.51 -1.99
C SER A 72 3.75 -12.22 -0.76
N LEU A 73 2.52 -11.91 -0.34
CA LEU A 73 1.86 -12.63 0.76
C LEU A 73 1.62 -14.12 0.43
N HIS A 74 1.67 -14.50 -0.84
CA HIS A 74 1.42 -15.88 -1.29
C HIS A 74 2.67 -16.75 -1.30
N GLU A 75 3.84 -16.20 -0.93
CA GLU A 75 5.11 -16.91 -0.96
C GLU A 75 5.88 -16.67 0.34
N ASP A 76 6.50 -17.72 0.88
CA ASP A 76 7.25 -17.62 2.13
C ASP A 76 8.51 -16.75 1.97
N GLU A 77 9.19 -16.90 0.83
CA GLU A 77 10.43 -16.20 0.50
C GLU A 77 10.18 -14.87 -0.23
N PRO A 78 10.98 -13.82 0.01
CA PRO A 78 10.88 -12.56 -0.71
C PRO A 78 11.09 -12.71 -2.23
N LEU A 79 10.37 -11.90 -3.02
CA LEU A 79 10.52 -11.79 -4.48
C LEU A 79 11.83 -11.12 -4.88
N PHE A 80 12.28 -10.18 -4.05
CA PHE A 80 13.49 -9.40 -4.29
C PHE A 80 14.05 -8.93 -2.96
N THR A 81 15.35 -9.16 -2.77
CA THR A 81 16.14 -8.57 -1.70
C THR A 81 17.35 -7.87 -2.30
N TYR A 82 17.75 -6.76 -1.69
CA TYR A 82 18.94 -6.02 -2.09
C TYR A 82 19.61 -5.42 -0.87
N GLN A 83 20.90 -5.69 -0.71
CA GLN A 83 21.69 -5.15 0.38
C GLN A 83 22.99 -4.56 -0.14
N TRP A 84 23.34 -3.40 0.40
CA TRP A 84 24.57 -2.69 0.13
C TRP A 84 25.28 -2.39 1.44
N THR A 85 26.47 -2.98 1.58
CA THR A 85 27.42 -2.63 2.64
C THR A 85 28.40 -1.62 2.05
N PRO A 86 28.53 -0.41 2.62
CA PRO A 86 29.54 0.55 2.16
C PRO A 86 30.96 0.02 2.39
N PRO A 87 31.96 0.43 1.59
CA PRO A 87 33.37 0.09 1.82
C PRO A 87 33.91 0.54 3.18
N ASN A 88 33.37 1.63 3.73
CA ASN A 88 33.68 2.12 5.07
C ASN A 88 32.40 2.03 5.92
N PRO A 89 32.05 0.84 6.44
CA PRO A 89 30.98 0.74 7.41
C PRO A 89 31.42 1.43 8.71
N GLY A 90 30.52 2.16 9.35
CA GLY A 90 30.79 2.85 10.61
C GLY A 90 30.97 1.88 11.79
N GLU A 91 30.66 2.33 13.02
CA GLU A 91 30.92 1.56 14.25
C GLU A 91 29.95 0.38 14.51
N GLY A 92 29.05 0.08 13.57
CA GLY A 92 28.05 -0.99 13.66
C GLY A 92 28.49 -2.30 12.98
N THR A 93 27.53 -2.98 12.35
CA THR A 93 27.78 -4.20 11.58
C THR A 93 28.78 -3.98 10.44
N ASP A 94 29.70 -4.93 10.29
CA ASP A 94 30.64 -5.01 9.16
C ASP A 94 29.96 -5.46 7.85
N LYS A 95 28.71 -5.94 7.92
CA LYS A 95 27.97 -6.46 6.77
C LYS A 95 26.47 -6.21 6.93
N VAL A 96 25.92 -5.45 5.99
CA VAL A 96 24.49 -5.21 5.86
C VAL A 96 23.82 -6.41 5.17
N ASP A 97 22.81 -6.96 5.82
CA ASP A 97 21.89 -7.98 5.34
C ASP A 97 20.42 -7.56 5.59
N ASP A 98 19.48 -8.49 5.46
CA ASP A 98 18.04 -8.26 5.66
C ASP A 98 17.62 -8.21 7.14
N ASP A 99 18.41 -8.81 8.03
CA ASP A 99 18.24 -8.78 9.48
C ASP A 99 18.95 -7.58 10.14
N THR A 100 19.83 -6.90 9.41
CA THR A 100 20.50 -5.68 9.87
C THR A 100 19.47 -4.63 10.32
N VAL A 101 19.68 -4.13 11.52
CA VAL A 101 18.79 -3.21 12.22
C VAL A 101 19.14 -1.76 11.89
N PHE A 102 18.11 -0.96 11.63
CA PHE A 102 18.19 0.49 11.43
C PHE A 102 17.24 1.20 12.40
N ARG A 103 17.45 2.49 12.67
CA ARG A 103 16.38 3.32 13.21
C ARG A 103 15.31 3.47 12.15
N ILE A 104 14.07 3.09 12.47
CA ILE A 104 12.95 3.31 11.54
C ILE A 104 12.27 4.66 11.76
N ALA A 105 12.70 5.42 12.77
CA ALA A 105 12.22 6.76 13.04
C ALA A 105 10.68 6.79 13.01
N SER A 106 10.08 7.69 12.22
CA SER A 106 8.62 7.82 12.13
C SER A 106 7.88 6.60 11.56
N GLY A 107 8.57 5.57 11.05
CA GLY A 107 8.00 4.23 10.85
C GLY A 107 7.38 3.66 12.13
N SER A 108 7.86 4.07 13.31
CA SER A 108 7.32 3.72 14.63
C SER A 108 5.83 4.02 14.78
N LYS A 109 5.31 5.05 14.10
CA LYS A 109 3.90 5.43 14.15
C LYS A 109 2.97 4.33 13.68
N LEU A 110 3.44 3.49 12.75
CA LEU A 110 2.67 2.34 12.28
C LEU A 110 2.36 1.37 13.42
N PHE A 111 3.34 1.09 14.29
CA PHE A 111 3.16 0.24 15.47
C PHE A 111 2.18 0.87 16.46
N THR A 112 2.36 2.15 16.76
CA THR A 112 1.51 2.88 17.71
C THR A 112 0.05 2.94 17.24
N ALA A 113 -0.19 3.28 15.97
CA ALA A 113 -1.52 3.32 15.41
C ALA A 113 -2.17 1.93 15.33
N LEU A 114 -1.38 0.89 15.00
CA LEU A 114 -1.85 -0.49 14.98
C LEU A 114 -2.23 -0.98 16.38
N ALA A 115 -1.40 -0.73 17.39
CA ALA A 115 -1.67 -1.13 18.78
C ALA A 115 -2.93 -0.45 19.33
N ALA A 116 -3.11 0.84 19.06
CA ALA A 116 -4.35 1.54 19.41
C ALA A 116 -5.60 0.95 18.72
N ARG A 117 -5.43 0.37 17.52
CA ARG A 117 -6.51 -0.27 16.75
C ARG A 117 -6.85 -1.69 17.23
N ILE A 118 -5.84 -2.44 17.67
CA ILE A 118 -5.99 -3.83 18.16
C ILE A 118 -6.69 -3.83 19.52
N SER A 119 -6.38 -2.86 20.39
CA SER A 119 -6.93 -2.82 21.74
C SER A 119 -8.46 -2.65 21.74
N GLU A 120 -9.18 -3.63 22.29
CA GLU A 120 -10.62 -3.55 22.53
C GLU A 120 -10.99 -2.53 23.63
N LYS A 121 -10.00 -2.06 24.41
CA LYS A 121 -10.18 -1.06 25.47
C LYS A 121 -10.14 0.37 24.92
N ILE A 122 -9.69 0.56 23.67
CA ILE A 122 -9.56 1.86 23.02
C ILE A 122 -10.69 2.06 22.02
N ASP A 123 -11.53 3.04 22.32
CA ASP A 123 -12.48 3.65 21.39
C ASP A 123 -11.81 4.84 20.66
N LEU A 124 -11.61 4.69 19.36
CA LEU A 124 -10.97 5.68 18.50
C LEU A 124 -11.83 6.94 18.28
N GLU A 125 -13.15 6.84 18.42
CA GLU A 125 -14.05 7.98 18.24
C GLU A 125 -14.27 8.75 19.54
N ALA A 126 -13.87 8.17 20.69
CA ALA A 126 -13.94 8.86 21.96
C ALA A 126 -12.94 10.02 22.01
N SER A 127 -13.32 11.10 22.71
CA SER A 127 -12.40 12.15 23.09
C SER A 127 -11.19 11.57 23.82
N VAL A 128 -10.01 12.09 23.53
CA VAL A 128 -8.75 11.71 24.20
C VAL A 128 -8.83 11.88 25.72
N LEU A 129 -9.67 12.80 26.22
CA LEU A 129 -9.89 13.03 27.65
C LEU A 129 -10.43 11.81 28.40
N LYS A 130 -11.02 10.83 27.69
CA LYS A 130 -11.43 9.55 28.29
C LYS A 130 -10.23 8.80 28.90
N TYR A 131 -9.05 8.92 28.29
CA TYR A 131 -7.84 8.21 28.70
C TYR A 131 -6.81 9.14 29.34
N LEU A 132 -6.79 10.42 28.94
CA LEU A 132 -5.86 11.44 29.42
C LEU A 132 -6.61 12.67 29.97
N PRO A 133 -7.39 12.54 31.06
CA PRO A 133 -8.16 13.64 31.63
C PRO A 133 -7.27 14.79 32.15
N GLU A 134 -5.97 14.55 32.36
CA GLU A 134 -5.02 15.58 32.79
C GLU A 134 -4.85 16.70 31.77
N LEU A 135 -5.05 16.43 30.48
CA LEU A 135 -4.94 17.43 29.41
C LEU A 135 -5.85 18.64 29.65
N ASN A 136 -7.00 18.44 30.30
CA ASN A 136 -7.93 19.52 30.60
C ASN A 136 -7.53 20.37 31.81
N LYS A 137 -6.57 19.93 32.64
CA LYS A 137 -6.19 20.64 33.88
C LYS A 137 -5.45 21.95 33.60
N THR A 138 -4.71 22.02 32.49
CA THR A 138 -3.89 23.17 32.09
C THR A 138 -4.32 23.78 30.76
N ALA A 139 -5.41 23.29 30.17
CA ALA A 139 -5.97 23.85 28.94
C ALA A 139 -6.55 25.25 29.22
N GLY A 140 -6.31 26.19 28.31
CA GLY A 140 -7.00 27.48 28.29
C GLY A 140 -8.39 27.38 27.67
N ASP A 141 -9.13 28.49 27.67
CA ASP A 141 -10.46 28.63 27.07
C ASP A 141 -10.47 29.55 25.82
N ASP A 142 -9.30 30.01 25.39
CA ASP A 142 -9.16 30.88 24.22
C ASP A 142 -9.29 30.08 22.92
N GLY A 143 -10.26 30.45 22.07
CA GLY A 143 -10.56 29.74 20.82
C GLY A 143 -9.49 29.84 19.72
N ILE A 144 -8.42 30.61 19.93
CA ILE A 144 -7.27 30.73 19.02
C ILE A 144 -6.04 30.06 19.64
N PHE A 145 -5.78 30.31 20.92
CA PHE A 145 -4.53 29.91 21.60
C PHE A 145 -4.66 28.61 22.42
N SER A 146 -5.86 28.01 22.52
CA SER A 146 -6.10 26.82 23.35
C SER A 146 -6.63 25.65 22.53
N LEU A 147 -6.15 24.44 22.84
CA LEU A 147 -6.66 23.20 22.29
C LEU A 147 -8.00 22.85 22.94
N LYS A 148 -9.00 22.55 22.11
CA LYS A 148 -10.33 22.10 22.56
C LYS A 148 -10.37 20.57 22.64
N TRP A 149 -9.87 20.02 23.74
CA TRP A 149 -9.62 18.57 23.90
C TRP A 149 -10.87 17.70 23.83
N GLU A 150 -12.05 18.24 24.15
CA GLU A 150 -13.32 17.55 23.99
C GLU A 150 -13.64 17.19 22.53
N ASP A 151 -13.10 17.95 21.56
CA ASP A 151 -13.31 17.71 20.13
C ASP A 151 -12.20 16.84 19.51
N ILE A 152 -11.11 16.57 20.25
CA ILE A 152 -9.98 15.77 19.78
C ILE A 152 -10.22 14.31 20.16
N THR A 153 -10.43 13.46 19.15
CA THR A 153 -10.61 12.01 19.33
C THR A 153 -9.28 11.26 19.32
N VAL A 154 -9.23 10.06 19.90
CA VAL A 154 -8.04 9.19 19.81
C VAL A 154 -7.66 8.91 18.35
N GLY A 155 -8.64 8.65 17.49
CA GLY A 155 -8.44 8.43 16.06
C GLY A 155 -7.83 9.63 15.36
N SER A 156 -8.22 10.85 15.74
CA SER A 156 -7.65 12.10 15.17
C SER A 156 -6.17 12.31 15.51
N LEU A 157 -5.68 11.72 16.60
CA LEU A 157 -4.24 11.70 16.92
C LEU A 157 -3.48 10.77 15.96
N ALA A 158 -4.04 9.59 15.68
CA ALA A 158 -3.47 8.61 14.76
C ALA A 158 -3.48 9.10 13.30
N SER A 159 -4.53 9.81 12.88
CA SER A 159 -4.76 10.27 11.51
C SER A 159 -4.27 11.68 11.19
N HIS A 160 -3.53 12.30 12.11
CA HIS A 160 -3.01 13.66 11.93
C HIS A 160 -4.11 14.74 11.76
N LEU A 161 -5.34 14.47 12.23
CA LEU A 161 -6.49 15.36 12.11
C LEU A 161 -6.86 16.08 13.42
N SER A 162 -6.07 15.89 14.48
CA SER A 162 -6.34 16.51 15.81
C SER A 162 -6.09 18.02 15.87
N GLY A 163 -5.31 18.57 14.94
CA GLY A 163 -4.86 19.97 15.01
C GLY A 163 -3.73 20.22 16.03
N VAL A 164 -3.28 19.19 16.75
CA VAL A 164 -2.15 19.26 17.69
C VAL A 164 -0.85 19.57 16.93
N GLY A 165 0.00 20.41 17.51
CA GLY A 165 1.27 20.83 16.91
C GLY A 165 2.19 19.67 16.53
N VAL A 166 3.11 19.94 15.60
CA VAL A 166 3.98 18.92 15.01
C VAL A 166 4.89 18.26 16.06
N ASP A 167 5.67 19.09 16.75
CA ASP A 167 6.80 18.69 17.60
C ASP A 167 7.02 19.67 18.75
N MET A 168 7.61 19.18 19.85
CA MET A 168 8.26 20.04 20.85
C MET A 168 9.72 20.32 20.48
N ALA A 169 10.31 19.48 19.63
CA ALA A 169 11.73 19.54 19.28
C ALA A 169 12.09 20.53 18.16
N GLN A 170 11.12 21.24 17.59
CA GLN A 170 11.37 22.27 16.57
C GLN A 170 11.19 23.70 17.11
N ASP A 171 11.03 23.84 18.42
CA ASP A 171 10.97 25.17 19.02
C ASP A 171 12.37 25.80 19.04
N LEU A 172 12.52 26.91 18.31
CA LEU A 172 13.77 27.66 18.21
C LEU A 172 14.26 28.19 19.57
N ALA A 173 13.37 28.33 20.56
CA ALA A 173 13.76 28.69 21.91
C ALA A 173 14.55 27.58 22.64
N ILE A 174 14.42 26.32 22.21
CA ILE A 174 15.22 25.19 22.70
C ILE A 174 16.37 24.88 21.73
N VAL A 175 16.05 24.87 20.42
CA VAL A 175 16.94 24.35 19.39
C VAL A 175 17.69 25.48 18.71
N GLY A 176 19.02 25.47 18.90
CA GLY A 176 19.96 26.38 18.24
C GLY A 176 20.63 27.34 19.20
N SER A 177 21.91 27.63 18.95
CA SER A 177 22.71 28.63 19.67
C SER A 177 22.61 30.03 19.06
N ALA A 178 21.63 30.26 18.18
CA ALA A 178 21.52 31.50 17.43
C ALA A 178 20.96 32.63 18.31
N PRO A 179 21.49 33.86 18.18
CA PRO A 179 20.88 35.03 18.83
C PRO A 179 19.63 35.41 18.04
N TRP A 180 18.47 34.88 18.44
CA TRP A 180 17.20 35.08 17.73
C TRP A 180 16.70 36.54 17.75
N GLN A 181 17.16 37.36 18.70
CA GLN A 181 16.77 38.77 18.82
C GLN A 181 17.19 39.63 17.60
N PRO A 182 18.43 39.51 17.07
CA PRO A 182 18.79 40.05 15.76
C PRO A 182 17.87 39.67 14.59
N TYR A 183 17.15 38.54 14.68
CA TYR A 183 16.19 38.10 13.67
C TYR A 183 14.74 38.55 13.97
N GLY A 184 14.56 39.41 14.98
CA GLY A 184 13.27 40.02 15.32
C GLY A 184 12.40 39.22 16.29
N LEU A 185 12.90 38.09 16.82
CA LEU A 185 12.19 37.35 17.86
C LEU A 185 12.45 37.97 19.25
N PRO A 186 11.46 37.99 20.16
CA PRO A 186 11.66 38.52 21.50
C PRO A 186 12.60 37.63 22.33
N GLU A 187 13.18 38.20 23.38
CA GLU A 187 13.86 37.39 24.39
C GLU A 187 12.87 36.46 25.09
N VAL A 188 13.23 35.19 25.22
CA VAL A 188 12.45 34.21 25.98
C VAL A 188 12.65 34.48 27.48
N PRO A 189 11.60 34.83 28.24
CA PRO A 189 11.77 35.14 29.65
C PRO A 189 12.32 33.94 30.42
N LYS A 190 13.27 34.20 31.33
CA LYS A 190 13.93 33.15 32.11
C LYS A 190 12.90 32.28 32.83
N GLY A 191 12.92 30.98 32.55
CA GLY A 191 12.00 29.98 33.16
C GLY A 191 10.58 29.98 32.60
N LYS A 192 10.31 30.68 31.48
CA LYS A 192 9.01 30.70 30.79
C LYS A 192 9.03 30.09 29.39
N GLY A 193 10.21 29.74 28.89
CA GLY A 193 10.38 29.04 27.62
C GLY A 193 10.14 27.54 27.73
N PRO A 194 10.04 26.87 26.58
CA PRO A 194 10.05 25.41 26.54
C PRO A 194 11.37 24.86 27.12
N ASN A 195 11.31 23.73 27.82
CA ASN A 195 12.42 23.25 28.66
C ASN A 195 12.84 21.79 28.38
N CYS A 196 12.10 21.09 27.53
CA CYS A 196 12.38 19.73 27.11
C CYS A 196 12.12 19.58 25.62
N SER A 197 12.78 18.61 24.99
CA SER A 197 12.52 18.23 23.62
C SER A 197 12.77 16.73 23.46
N GLY A 198 12.35 16.18 22.32
CA GLY A 198 12.60 14.78 21.98
C GLY A 198 13.93 14.55 21.25
N LEU A 199 14.72 15.60 20.96
CA LEU A 199 15.95 15.47 20.16
C LEU A 199 17.23 15.36 21.01
N PRO A 200 18.26 14.66 20.51
CA PRO A 200 19.55 14.55 21.18
C PRO A 200 20.21 15.91 21.39
N GLY A 201 20.85 16.09 22.55
CA GLY A 201 21.45 17.37 22.94
C GLY A 201 20.48 18.33 23.68
N THR A 202 19.23 17.92 23.88
CA THR A 202 18.25 18.65 24.71
C THR A 202 17.76 17.77 25.86
N THR A 203 17.10 18.37 26.87
CA THR A 203 16.48 17.63 27.97
C THR A 203 15.34 16.75 27.44
N PRO A 204 15.34 15.42 27.66
CA PRO A 204 14.23 14.56 27.23
C PRO A 204 12.91 14.95 27.89
N CYS A 205 11.81 14.93 27.14
CA CYS A 205 10.47 15.17 27.69
C CYS A 205 9.92 13.95 28.42
N THR A 206 9.44 14.13 29.64
CA THR A 206 8.66 13.14 30.39
C THR A 206 7.18 13.17 30.00
N ARG A 207 6.40 12.16 30.43
CA ARG A 207 4.93 12.18 30.37
C ARG A 207 4.34 13.47 30.93
N LYS A 208 4.85 13.92 32.08
CA LYS A 208 4.37 15.15 32.73
C LYS A 208 4.66 16.37 31.87
N ASP A 209 5.88 16.47 31.34
CA ASP A 209 6.27 17.58 30.48
C ASP A 209 5.38 17.67 29.24
N LEU A 210 5.11 16.54 28.58
CA LEU A 210 4.22 16.48 27.41
C LEU A 210 2.81 16.99 27.74
N LEU A 211 2.19 16.45 28.80
CA LEU A 211 0.81 16.80 29.19
C LEU A 211 0.68 18.27 29.65
N GLU A 212 1.72 18.85 30.24
CA GLU A 212 1.70 20.26 30.68
C GLU A 212 2.02 21.23 29.53
N GLN A 213 3.02 20.92 28.69
CA GLN A 213 3.52 21.85 27.68
C GLN A 213 2.72 21.84 26.38
N VAL A 214 1.99 20.75 26.07
CA VAL A 214 1.16 20.69 24.86
C VAL A 214 0.10 21.82 24.84
N ASN A 215 -0.39 22.24 26.01
CA ASN A 215 -1.36 23.32 26.17
C ASN A 215 -0.76 24.73 26.05
N LEU A 216 0.57 24.86 26.03
CA LEU A 216 1.25 26.14 25.83
C LEU A 216 1.36 26.51 24.35
N ARG A 217 1.04 25.57 23.46
CA ARG A 217 1.09 25.75 22.02
C ARG A 217 -0.34 25.83 21.45
N PRO A 218 -0.66 26.85 20.64
CA PRO A 218 -1.93 26.93 19.94
C PRO A 218 -2.18 25.75 19.00
N PRO A 219 -3.44 25.37 18.75
CA PRO A 219 -3.78 24.46 17.66
C PRO A 219 -3.29 25.01 16.30
N VAL A 220 -2.86 24.11 15.41
CA VAL A 220 -2.51 24.47 14.02
C VAL A 220 -3.77 24.72 13.20
N TYR A 221 -4.78 23.85 13.40
CA TYR A 221 -6.12 23.97 12.86
C TYR A 221 -7.13 23.48 13.91
N ALA A 222 -8.40 23.83 13.73
CA ALA A 222 -9.46 23.12 14.43
C ALA A 222 -9.46 21.64 14.02
N PRO A 223 -9.79 20.70 14.94
CA PRO A 223 -9.85 19.28 14.63
C PRO A 223 -10.66 18.98 13.36
N PHE A 224 -10.20 18.03 12.55
CA PHE A 224 -10.78 17.60 11.27
C PHE A 224 -10.82 18.66 10.16
N THR A 225 -10.13 19.80 10.30
CA THR A 225 -10.08 20.82 9.23
C THR A 225 -9.09 20.46 8.13
N ASN A 226 -7.85 20.12 8.49
CA ASN A 226 -6.79 19.72 7.56
C ASN A 226 -5.86 18.70 8.24
N PRO A 227 -5.30 17.74 7.50
CA PRO A 227 -4.28 16.84 8.06
C PRO A 227 -2.98 17.62 8.29
N ILE A 228 -2.47 17.56 9.52
CA ILE A 228 -1.16 18.11 9.90
C ILE A 228 -0.38 17.08 10.68
N TYR A 229 0.77 16.72 10.12
CA TYR A 229 1.69 15.77 10.72
C TYR A 229 2.00 16.14 12.17
N SER A 230 1.93 15.15 13.08
CA SER A 230 2.12 15.40 14.51
C SER A 230 2.76 14.20 15.22
N ASN A 231 3.99 14.42 15.67
CA ASN A 231 4.69 13.53 16.59
C ASN A 231 4.12 13.66 18.00
N VAL A 232 3.73 14.88 18.41
CA VAL A 232 3.03 15.12 19.69
C VAL A 232 1.73 14.31 19.75
N GLY A 233 0.95 14.27 18.66
CA GLY A 233 -0.26 13.46 18.58
C GLY A 233 0.02 11.97 18.78
N HIS A 234 1.09 11.45 18.19
CA HIS A 234 1.48 10.04 18.37
C HIS A 234 2.09 9.75 19.74
N ALA A 235 2.78 10.71 20.36
CA ALA A 235 3.23 10.61 21.74
C ALA A 235 2.03 10.51 22.70
N LEU A 236 1.02 11.37 22.51
CA LEU A 236 -0.26 11.28 23.24
C LEU A 236 -0.97 9.94 22.97
N LEU A 237 -0.96 9.44 21.73
CA LEU A 237 -1.52 8.13 21.41
C LEU A 237 -0.79 6.99 22.15
N GLY A 238 0.53 7.07 22.29
CA GLY A 238 1.32 6.19 23.15
C GLY A 238 0.82 6.21 24.60
N LEU A 239 0.63 7.40 25.17
CA LEU A 239 0.10 7.55 26.53
C LEU A 239 -1.35 7.05 26.69
N VAL A 240 -2.17 7.14 25.63
CA VAL A 240 -3.52 6.55 25.58
C VAL A 240 -3.43 5.03 25.65
N ILE A 241 -2.50 4.42 24.89
CA ILE A 241 -2.28 2.97 24.90
C ILE A 241 -1.88 2.49 26.29
N GLU A 242 -0.91 3.16 26.93
CA GLU A 242 -0.49 2.83 28.30
C GLU A 242 -1.65 2.92 29.29
N ALA A 243 -2.42 4.02 29.23
CA ALA A 243 -3.53 4.25 30.14
C ALA A 243 -4.68 3.25 29.95
N ALA A 244 -4.97 2.84 28.71
CA ALA A 244 -6.02 1.88 28.40
C ALA A 244 -5.60 0.45 28.77
N GLU A 245 -4.35 0.08 28.50
CA GLU A 245 -3.85 -1.28 28.75
C GLU A 245 -3.38 -1.52 30.18
N ASP A 246 -3.06 -0.46 30.93
CA ASP A 246 -2.39 -0.52 32.24
C ASP A 246 -1.05 -1.27 32.16
N MET A 247 -0.29 -1.01 31.09
CA MET A 247 1.02 -1.60 30.80
C MET A 247 1.95 -0.59 30.12
N PRO A 248 3.28 -0.74 30.26
CA PRO A 248 4.23 0.03 29.47
C PRO A 248 4.00 -0.13 27.97
N PHE A 249 4.23 0.95 27.21
CA PHE A 249 4.00 0.98 25.77
C PHE A 249 4.74 -0.14 25.04
N GLU A 250 6.02 -0.34 25.35
CA GLU A 250 6.89 -1.36 24.76
C GLU A 250 6.38 -2.79 24.99
N ASP A 251 5.78 -3.05 26.15
CA ASP A 251 5.22 -4.36 26.48
C ASP A 251 3.93 -4.63 25.70
N VAL A 252 3.10 -3.59 25.48
CA VAL A 252 1.92 -3.68 24.61
C VAL A 252 2.34 -4.00 23.18
N ILE A 253 3.30 -3.25 22.61
CA ILE A 253 3.76 -3.48 21.22
C ILE A 253 4.37 -4.88 21.09
N LYS A 254 5.18 -5.31 22.06
CA LYS A 254 5.78 -6.65 22.05
C LYS A 254 4.69 -7.73 22.02
N ARG A 255 3.73 -7.67 22.95
CA ARG A 255 2.65 -8.67 23.08
C ARG A 255 1.75 -8.73 21.85
N ASP A 256 1.28 -7.58 21.39
CA ASP A 256 0.18 -7.49 20.42
C ASP A 256 0.65 -7.43 18.97
N ILE A 257 1.94 -7.12 18.75
CA ILE A 257 2.50 -6.98 17.40
C ILE A 257 3.70 -7.91 17.21
N LEU A 258 4.79 -7.71 17.96
CA LEU A 258 6.05 -8.40 17.67
C LEU A 258 5.94 -9.92 17.83
N ASP A 259 5.35 -10.39 18.94
CA ASP A 259 5.18 -11.80 19.23
C ASP A 259 4.18 -12.49 18.28
N VAL A 260 3.21 -11.74 17.72
CA VAL A 260 2.16 -12.27 16.82
C VAL A 260 2.74 -12.69 15.46
N VAL A 261 3.67 -11.90 14.92
CA VAL A 261 4.30 -12.18 13.62
C VAL A 261 5.76 -12.64 13.72
N GLY A 262 6.31 -12.71 14.93
CA GLY A 262 7.65 -13.21 15.19
C GLY A 262 8.77 -12.26 14.78
N MET A 263 8.60 -10.96 15.03
CA MET A 263 9.62 -9.93 14.77
C MET A 263 10.74 -10.01 15.82
N LYS A 264 11.91 -10.49 15.41
CA LYS A 264 13.03 -10.81 16.33
C LYS A 264 14.13 -9.75 16.36
N HIS A 265 14.20 -8.91 15.34
CA HIS A 265 15.20 -7.86 15.15
C HIS A 265 14.54 -6.47 15.27
N THR A 266 13.51 -6.36 16.10
CA THR A 266 12.77 -5.13 16.37
C THR A 266 12.86 -4.78 17.86
N TYR A 267 13.26 -3.55 18.15
CA TYR A 267 13.61 -3.11 19.49
C TYR A 267 12.90 -1.80 19.84
N ILE A 268 12.37 -1.75 21.07
CA ILE A 268 11.61 -0.63 21.62
C ILE A 268 12.16 -0.37 23.02
N ASP A 269 12.44 0.90 23.31
CA ASP A 269 13.05 1.37 24.58
C ASP A 269 14.35 0.65 24.97
N LYS A 270 15.03 0.03 24.00
CA LYS A 270 16.29 -0.68 24.17
C LYS A 270 17.17 -0.43 22.97
N THR A 271 18.42 -0.04 23.21
CA THR A 271 19.44 -0.02 22.16
C THR A 271 19.72 -1.46 21.73
N PRO A 272 19.60 -1.79 20.43
CA PRO A 272 19.94 -3.10 19.91
C PRO A 272 21.44 -3.42 20.13
N PRO A 273 21.85 -4.70 20.06
CA PRO A 273 23.26 -5.05 19.97
C PRO A 273 23.95 -4.30 18.83
N THR A 274 25.12 -3.71 19.08
CA THR A 274 25.86 -2.93 18.08
C THR A 274 26.18 -3.74 16.83
N ASP A 275 26.49 -5.03 16.99
CA ASP A 275 26.81 -5.94 15.88
C ASP A 275 25.61 -6.19 14.94
N ASP A 276 24.37 -5.97 15.40
CA ASP A 276 23.16 -6.12 14.61
C ASP A 276 22.78 -4.82 13.87
N LEU A 277 23.36 -3.67 14.26
CA LEU A 277 22.97 -2.34 13.80
C LEU A 277 23.84 -1.85 12.67
N PHE A 278 23.25 -1.25 11.64
CA PHE A 278 24.02 -0.31 10.82
C PHE A 278 24.09 1.04 11.53
N ILE A 279 25.29 1.48 11.93
CA ILE A 279 25.53 2.79 12.55
C ILE A 279 26.29 3.67 11.55
N PRO A 280 25.67 4.68 10.95
CA PRO A 280 26.37 5.58 10.05
C PRO A 280 27.47 6.37 10.78
N GLU A 281 28.56 6.68 10.07
CA GLU A 281 29.59 7.59 10.57
C GLU A 281 28.97 8.95 10.93
N GLU A 282 29.47 9.56 12.01
CA GLU A 282 29.06 10.89 12.47
C GLU A 282 27.55 11.05 12.73
N GLU A 283 26.86 9.97 13.14
CA GLU A 283 25.42 9.99 13.45
C GLU A 283 25.14 10.19 14.96
N PRO A 284 24.97 11.42 15.48
CA PRO A 284 24.88 11.66 16.92
C PRO A 284 23.59 11.15 17.57
N THR A 285 22.59 10.78 16.77
CA THR A 285 21.29 10.32 17.27
C THR A 285 21.18 8.80 17.36
N TRP A 286 22.18 8.00 16.92
CA TRP A 286 22.01 6.55 16.77
C TRP A 286 21.52 5.80 18.02
N ASN A 287 21.99 6.17 19.22
CA ASN A 287 21.62 5.54 20.50
C ASN A 287 20.66 6.37 21.36
N ALA A 288 20.18 7.51 20.85
CA ALA A 288 19.41 8.43 21.68
C ALA A 288 17.94 8.00 21.80
N THR A 289 17.43 7.96 23.03
CA THR A 289 15.99 7.85 23.31
C THR A 289 15.27 9.15 22.95
N LEU A 290 14.06 9.05 22.43
CA LEU A 290 13.14 10.19 22.26
C LEU A 290 12.20 10.33 23.46
N ALA A 291 12.42 9.53 24.51
CA ALA A 291 11.65 9.45 25.75
C ALA A 291 10.15 9.29 25.47
N VAL A 292 9.30 10.21 25.94
CA VAL A 292 7.85 10.14 25.69
C VAL A 292 7.46 10.14 24.20
N PHE A 293 8.39 10.51 23.31
CA PHE A 293 8.19 10.46 21.85
C PHE A 293 8.66 9.15 21.20
N ASP A 294 9.08 8.13 21.96
CA ASP A 294 9.50 6.84 21.37
C ASP A 294 8.34 6.15 20.63
N SER A 295 7.08 6.35 21.05
CA SER A 295 5.89 5.91 20.28
C SER A 295 5.72 6.64 18.93
N ALA A 296 6.37 7.78 18.74
CA ALA A 296 6.34 8.52 17.50
C ALA A 296 7.56 8.20 16.61
N GLY A 297 8.71 7.81 17.18
CA GLY A 297 9.95 7.73 16.42
C GLY A 297 11.08 6.84 16.95
N GLY A 298 10.88 6.15 18.08
CA GLY A 298 11.97 5.54 18.84
C GLY A 298 12.36 4.12 18.41
N ILE A 299 11.56 3.46 17.58
CA ILE A 299 11.72 2.04 17.26
C ILE A 299 12.90 1.80 16.31
N PHE A 300 13.58 0.68 16.54
CA PHE A 300 14.58 0.10 15.64
C PHE A 300 14.01 -1.20 15.06
N SER A 301 14.27 -1.48 13.79
CA SER A 301 13.81 -2.71 13.13
C SER A 301 14.70 -3.07 11.95
N SER A 302 14.50 -4.26 11.37
CA SER A 302 15.17 -4.76 10.17
C SER A 302 14.20 -4.82 8.98
N VAL A 303 14.73 -5.00 7.77
CA VAL A 303 13.89 -5.19 6.58
C VAL A 303 13.06 -6.47 6.71
N SER A 304 13.65 -7.56 7.19
CA SER A 304 12.97 -8.85 7.39
C SER A 304 11.77 -8.73 8.34
N ASP A 305 11.94 -8.06 9.48
CA ASP A 305 10.87 -7.85 10.46
C ASP A 305 9.78 -6.93 9.93
N MET A 306 10.13 -5.82 9.26
CA MET A 306 9.13 -4.91 8.70
C MET A 306 8.31 -5.57 7.56
N LEU A 307 8.89 -6.52 6.82
CA LEU A 307 8.12 -7.36 5.90
C LEU A 307 7.13 -8.26 6.63
N LEU A 308 7.49 -8.85 7.78
CA LEU A 308 6.58 -9.65 8.61
C LEU A 308 5.41 -8.80 9.15
N LEU A 309 5.68 -7.58 9.59
CA LEU A 309 4.65 -6.64 10.01
C LEU A 309 3.67 -6.32 8.87
N ALA A 310 4.20 -5.88 7.72
CA ALA A 310 3.38 -5.49 6.58
C ALA A 310 2.55 -6.66 6.02
N ASP A 311 3.17 -7.85 5.93
CA ASP A 311 2.49 -9.11 5.59
C ASP A 311 1.37 -9.41 6.59
N GLY A 312 1.65 -9.31 7.90
CA GLY A 312 0.66 -9.55 8.96
C GLY A 312 -0.54 -8.60 8.90
N ILE A 313 -0.34 -7.35 8.49
CA ILE A 313 -1.41 -6.38 8.29
C ILE A 313 -2.31 -6.83 7.13
N LEU A 314 -1.74 -7.06 5.94
CA LEU A 314 -2.54 -7.43 4.75
C LEU A 314 -3.16 -8.83 4.86
N SER A 315 -2.47 -9.77 5.54
CA SER A 315 -2.97 -11.12 5.80
C SER A 315 -3.95 -11.18 6.98
N ASN A 316 -4.29 -10.04 7.60
CA ASN A 316 -5.30 -9.92 8.65
C ASN A 316 -4.95 -10.71 9.94
N LYS A 317 -3.66 -10.79 10.29
CA LYS A 317 -3.21 -11.44 11.53
C LYS A 317 -3.52 -10.61 12.78
N PHE A 318 -3.61 -9.29 12.64
CA PHE A 318 -3.85 -8.36 13.75
C PHE A 318 -5.31 -7.94 13.91
N LEU A 319 -6.02 -7.80 12.79
CA LEU A 319 -7.38 -7.26 12.72
C LEU A 319 -8.23 -8.17 11.83
N THR A 320 -9.55 -8.20 12.04
CA THR A 320 -10.44 -8.92 11.11
C THR A 320 -10.34 -8.33 9.70
N PRO A 321 -10.67 -9.09 8.63
CA PRO A 321 -10.61 -8.57 7.26
C PRO A 321 -11.38 -7.27 7.03
N VAL A 322 -12.51 -7.07 7.72
CA VAL A 322 -13.29 -5.83 7.62
C VAL A 322 -12.58 -4.67 8.31
N GLN A 323 -12.00 -4.89 9.49
CA GLN A 323 -11.27 -3.86 10.24
C GLN A 323 -10.01 -3.42 9.47
N THR A 324 -9.24 -4.34 8.88
CA THR A 324 -8.09 -4.01 8.02
C THR A 324 -8.51 -3.16 6.84
N ARG A 325 -9.52 -3.59 6.07
CA ARG A 325 -10.01 -2.83 4.90
C ARG A 325 -10.54 -1.45 5.27
N LYS A 326 -11.15 -1.29 6.45
CA LYS A 326 -11.59 0.03 6.97
C LYS A 326 -10.38 0.89 7.34
N TRP A 327 -9.38 0.32 8.00
CA TRP A 327 -8.18 1.03 8.44
C TRP A 327 -7.32 1.53 7.27
N MET A 328 -7.26 0.76 6.18
CA MET A 328 -6.60 1.14 4.94
C MET A 328 -7.43 2.10 4.08
N LYS A 329 -8.31 2.94 4.65
CA LYS A 329 -8.98 4.00 3.89
C LYS A 329 -8.31 5.35 4.19
N PRO A 330 -8.27 6.27 3.21
CA PRO A 330 -7.86 7.63 3.50
C PRO A 330 -8.86 8.28 4.47
N GLU A 331 -8.34 9.05 5.41
CA GLU A 331 -9.11 9.87 6.35
C GLU A 331 -9.19 11.32 5.85
N ALA A 332 -8.21 11.77 5.06
CA ALA A 332 -8.19 13.09 4.44
C ALA A 332 -7.44 13.12 3.10
N ASN A 333 -7.89 13.99 2.20
CA ASN A 333 -7.14 14.38 1.01
C ASN A 333 -6.16 15.52 1.34
N THR A 334 -5.12 15.66 0.53
CA THR A 334 -4.26 16.86 0.56
C THR A 334 -4.50 17.72 -0.68
N ALA A 335 -3.80 18.85 -0.77
CA ALA A 335 -3.79 19.66 -1.99
C ALA A 335 -3.09 18.97 -3.18
N SER A 336 -2.42 17.83 -2.96
CA SER A 336 -1.81 17.02 -4.00
C SER A 336 -2.75 15.90 -4.46
N TRP A 337 -2.94 15.76 -5.77
CA TRP A 337 -3.67 14.64 -6.38
C TRP A 337 -3.07 13.27 -6.08
N GLY A 338 -1.74 13.23 -5.87
CA GLY A 338 -0.99 12.01 -5.64
C GLY A 338 -0.82 11.62 -4.17
N TYR A 339 -1.42 12.36 -3.23
CA TYR A 339 -1.11 12.21 -1.81
C TYR A 339 -2.33 12.36 -0.92
N GLN A 340 -2.61 11.34 -0.12
CA GLN A 340 -3.68 11.31 0.88
C GLN A 340 -3.13 10.87 2.24
N VAL A 341 -3.89 11.14 3.30
CA VAL A 341 -3.50 10.82 4.68
C VAL A 341 -4.53 9.89 5.30
N GLY A 342 -4.05 8.82 5.94
CA GLY A 342 -4.80 7.93 6.82
C GLY A 342 -4.21 7.91 8.23
N GLY A 343 -4.68 7.02 9.10
CA GLY A 343 -4.16 6.88 10.47
C GLY A 343 -3.28 5.65 10.68
N PRO A 344 -1.98 5.64 10.33
CA PRO A 344 -1.09 6.79 10.09
C PRO A 344 -0.55 6.83 8.64
N TRP A 345 -1.32 6.31 7.68
CA TRP A 345 -0.87 6.09 6.32
C TRP A 345 -0.54 7.38 5.56
N GLU A 346 0.56 7.34 4.82
CA GLU A 346 0.87 8.24 3.71
C GLU A 346 0.51 7.47 2.43
N ILE A 347 -0.62 7.82 1.82
CA ILE A 347 -1.19 7.06 0.70
C ILE A 347 -0.79 7.77 -0.60
N LEU A 348 0.06 7.10 -1.38
CA LEU A 348 0.57 7.59 -2.65
C LEU A 348 -0.31 7.08 -3.78
N ARG A 349 -0.91 8.01 -4.53
CA ARG A 349 -1.75 7.69 -5.69
C ARG A 349 -0.97 7.90 -6.98
N SER A 350 -0.95 6.88 -7.84
CA SER A 350 -0.23 6.91 -9.12
C SER A 350 -1.08 6.40 -10.29
N ASP A 351 -0.88 6.98 -11.47
CA ASP A 351 -1.43 6.54 -12.77
C ASP A 351 -0.32 6.12 -13.75
N ASN A 352 0.94 5.98 -13.29
CA ASN A 352 2.10 5.77 -14.18
C ASN A 352 2.91 4.49 -13.92
N ILE A 353 2.38 3.58 -13.09
CA ILE A 353 3.07 2.33 -12.72
C ILE A 353 2.46 1.12 -13.44
N THR A 354 1.19 1.16 -13.81
CA THR A 354 0.52 0.08 -14.51
C THR A 354 0.52 0.30 -16.02
N SER A 355 0.47 -0.78 -16.81
CA SER A 355 0.51 -0.67 -18.27
C SER A 355 -0.73 -0.01 -18.89
N ASP A 356 -1.85 -0.03 -18.18
CA ASP A 356 -3.11 0.58 -18.59
C ASP A 356 -3.33 1.99 -18.02
N GLY A 357 -2.38 2.51 -17.23
CA GLY A 357 -2.44 3.86 -16.67
C GLY A 357 -3.58 4.10 -15.67
N ARG A 358 -4.15 3.04 -15.08
CA ARG A 358 -5.19 3.16 -14.06
C ARG A 358 -4.61 3.69 -12.75
N LEU A 359 -5.48 4.29 -11.93
CA LEU A 359 -5.11 4.72 -10.59
C LEU A 359 -4.82 3.52 -9.69
N ILE A 360 -3.70 3.59 -8.97
CA ILE A 360 -3.35 2.69 -7.88
C ILE A 360 -3.00 3.50 -6.63
N ASP A 361 -3.49 3.03 -5.48
CA ASP A 361 -3.14 3.59 -4.18
C ASP A 361 -2.12 2.68 -3.48
N ILE A 362 -0.98 3.27 -3.11
CA ILE A 362 0.14 2.61 -2.45
C ILE A 362 0.20 3.15 -1.02
N TYR A 363 0.03 2.28 -0.04
CA TYR A 363 -0.03 2.66 1.37
C TYR A 363 1.37 2.63 1.96
N THR A 364 1.84 3.76 2.45
CA THR A 364 3.20 3.88 2.96
C THR A 364 3.25 4.46 4.37
N LYS A 365 4.35 4.16 5.08
CA LYS A 365 4.81 4.96 6.20
C LYS A 365 6.33 5.12 6.11
N SER A 366 6.79 6.35 5.95
CA SER A 366 8.20 6.70 5.96
C SER A 366 8.70 7.03 7.37
N GLY A 367 10.02 7.06 7.54
CA GLY A 367 10.63 7.60 8.74
C GLY A 367 12.02 8.14 8.48
N ASP A 368 12.29 9.30 9.08
CA ASP A 368 13.56 10.01 8.98
C ASP A 368 13.98 10.48 10.38
N LEU A 369 15.22 10.18 10.78
CA LEU A 369 15.84 10.69 12.01
C LEU A 369 17.36 10.68 11.86
N GLY A 370 17.98 11.87 11.94
CA GLY A 370 19.40 12.01 11.66
C GLY A 370 19.71 11.53 10.24
N LEU A 371 20.67 10.61 10.14
CA LEU A 371 21.10 9.97 8.90
C LEU A 371 20.33 8.69 8.57
N TYR A 372 19.28 8.32 9.31
CA TYR A 372 18.47 7.13 9.04
C TYR A 372 17.21 7.45 8.25
N HIS A 373 16.91 6.58 7.28
CA HIS A 373 15.74 6.66 6.42
C HIS A 373 15.08 5.29 6.32
N SER A 374 13.76 5.22 6.49
CA SER A 374 12.99 3.99 6.31
C SER A 374 11.69 4.24 5.54
N GLN A 375 11.17 3.18 4.92
CA GLN A 375 9.87 3.20 4.29
C GLN A 375 9.26 1.80 4.26
N THR A 376 8.08 1.67 4.86
CA THR A 376 7.24 0.46 4.76
C THR A 376 6.11 0.71 3.78
N VAL A 377 5.80 -0.27 2.94
CA VAL A 377 4.84 -0.14 1.83
C VAL A 377 3.95 -1.37 1.73
N LEU A 378 2.65 -1.13 1.54
CA LEU A 378 1.63 -2.15 1.33
C LEU A 378 0.88 -1.81 0.03
N ILE A 379 0.69 -2.82 -0.82
CA ILE A 379 -0.03 -2.70 -2.09
C ILE A 379 -1.13 -3.77 -2.15
N PRO A 380 -2.32 -3.50 -1.56
CA PRO A 380 -3.41 -4.48 -1.48
C PRO A 380 -3.86 -5.04 -2.82
N ASP A 381 -3.73 -4.25 -3.89
CA ASP A 381 -4.16 -4.64 -5.24
C ASP A 381 -3.42 -5.86 -5.79
N TYR A 382 -2.24 -6.16 -5.24
CA TYR A 382 -1.37 -7.26 -5.68
C TYR A 382 -0.90 -8.16 -4.53
N ASP A 383 -1.36 -7.91 -3.30
CA ASP A 383 -0.84 -8.56 -2.10
C ASP A 383 0.71 -8.52 -2.01
N ILE A 384 1.28 -7.35 -2.31
CA ILE A 384 2.72 -7.09 -2.24
C ILE A 384 3.04 -6.16 -1.07
N VAL A 385 4.12 -6.47 -0.35
CA VAL A 385 4.69 -5.63 0.70
C VAL A 385 6.17 -5.34 0.42
N ILE A 386 6.63 -4.14 0.83
CA ILE A 386 8.00 -3.68 0.63
C ILE A 386 8.50 -3.00 1.89
N SER A 387 9.77 -3.23 2.24
CA SER A 387 10.49 -2.47 3.25
C SER A 387 11.81 -1.97 2.65
N ILE A 388 12.12 -0.69 2.89
CA ILE A 388 13.36 -0.02 2.46
C ILE A 388 13.97 0.63 3.70
N MET A 389 15.25 0.40 3.92
CA MET A 389 16.03 1.05 4.97
C MET A 389 17.36 1.55 4.40
N SER A 390 17.76 2.76 4.78
CA SER A 390 19.03 3.34 4.38
C SER A 390 19.58 4.20 5.50
N GLY A 391 20.89 4.29 5.58
CA GLY A 391 21.56 5.13 6.58
C GLY A 391 22.83 5.74 6.01
N GLY A 392 23.14 6.99 6.34
CA GLY A 392 24.43 7.64 6.04
C GLY A 392 24.35 8.92 5.23
N LEU A 393 25.46 9.66 5.20
CA LEU A 393 25.54 11.02 4.65
C LEU A 393 25.13 11.11 3.18
N GLU A 394 25.52 10.12 2.37
CA GLU A 394 25.20 10.12 0.93
C GLU A 394 23.73 9.80 0.69
N ALA A 395 23.12 8.94 1.51
CA ALA A 395 21.69 8.70 1.48
C ALA A 395 20.92 10.00 1.86
N THR A 396 21.32 10.65 2.95
CA THR A 396 20.68 11.88 3.46
C THR A 396 20.83 13.08 2.52
N ALA A 397 21.88 13.13 1.71
CA ALA A 397 22.05 14.17 0.69
C ALA A 397 20.88 14.22 -0.32
N ASN A 398 20.11 13.13 -0.44
CA ASN A 398 18.84 13.10 -1.14
C ASN A 398 17.67 13.05 -0.13
N PRO A 399 16.92 14.15 0.08
CA PRO A 399 15.80 14.18 1.03
C PRO A 399 14.62 13.26 0.65
N TYR A 400 14.66 12.65 -0.54
CA TYR A 400 13.65 11.70 -1.03
C TYR A 400 14.27 10.32 -1.31
N VAL A 401 15.37 9.94 -0.65
CA VAL A 401 16.11 8.71 -0.96
C VAL A 401 15.22 7.46 -1.00
N THR A 402 14.42 7.22 0.04
CA THR A 402 13.51 6.07 0.10
C THR A 402 12.42 6.14 -0.98
N GLY A 403 11.80 7.31 -1.18
CA GLY A 403 10.80 7.51 -2.23
C GLY A 403 11.35 7.30 -3.64
N THR A 404 12.56 7.77 -3.93
CA THR A 404 13.21 7.57 -5.25
C THR A 404 13.63 6.12 -5.48
N ILE A 405 14.04 5.41 -4.42
CA ILE A 405 14.32 3.96 -4.48
C ILE A 405 13.01 3.20 -4.70
N LEU A 406 11.96 3.50 -3.93
CA LEU A 406 10.64 2.90 -4.07
C LEU A 406 10.12 3.08 -5.51
N SER A 407 10.29 4.27 -6.08
CA SER A 407 9.88 4.56 -7.45
C SER A 407 10.56 3.62 -8.45
N LYS A 408 11.86 3.36 -8.30
CA LYS A 408 12.60 2.40 -9.14
C LYS A 408 12.15 0.97 -8.93
N VAL A 409 11.93 0.57 -7.68
CA VAL A 409 11.42 -0.77 -7.34
C VAL A 409 10.08 -1.00 -8.02
N LEU A 410 9.13 -0.08 -7.85
CA LEU A 410 7.77 -0.20 -8.41
C LEU A 410 7.74 -0.12 -9.93
N GLN A 411 8.44 0.86 -10.54
CA GLN A 411 8.46 1.02 -12.00
C GLN A 411 9.08 -0.18 -12.73
N ASN A 412 9.94 -0.96 -12.05
CA ASN A 412 10.51 -2.18 -12.62
C ASN A 412 9.66 -3.41 -12.29
N LEU A 413 9.48 -3.72 -10.99
CA LEU A 413 8.89 -4.99 -10.57
C LEU A 413 7.37 -5.03 -10.74
N LEU A 414 6.65 -3.94 -10.46
CA LEU A 414 5.18 -4.00 -10.42
C LEU A 414 4.56 -4.33 -11.78
N PRO A 415 5.01 -3.79 -12.93
CA PRO A 415 4.52 -4.23 -14.24
C PRO A 415 4.75 -5.73 -14.52
N ALA A 416 5.88 -6.28 -14.07
CA ALA A 416 6.19 -7.69 -14.24
C ALA A 416 5.30 -8.58 -13.36
N ILE A 417 5.04 -8.16 -12.12
CA ILE A 417 4.12 -8.82 -11.16
C ILE A 417 2.69 -8.75 -11.68
N GLU A 418 2.23 -7.58 -12.14
CA GLU A 418 0.90 -7.41 -12.75
C GLU A 418 0.71 -8.34 -13.95
N LYS A 419 1.75 -8.50 -14.79
CA LYS A 419 1.68 -9.42 -15.93
C LYS A 419 1.41 -10.86 -15.47
N VAL A 420 2.02 -11.31 -14.37
CA VAL A 420 1.72 -12.64 -13.80
C VAL A 420 0.25 -12.72 -13.40
N GLY A 421 -0.28 -11.73 -12.67
CA GLY A 421 -1.70 -11.72 -12.29
C GLY A 421 -2.65 -11.72 -13.49
N ARG A 422 -2.28 -11.04 -14.58
CA ARG A 422 -3.02 -11.08 -15.86
C ARG A 422 -2.97 -12.45 -16.51
N ASP A 423 -1.82 -13.11 -16.52
CA ASP A 423 -1.65 -14.46 -17.09
C ASP A 423 -2.43 -15.50 -16.24
N ASP A 424 -2.34 -15.42 -14.91
CA ASP A 424 -3.09 -16.26 -13.97
C ASP A 424 -4.61 -16.09 -14.17
N THR A 425 -5.07 -14.84 -14.28
CA THR A 425 -6.49 -14.53 -14.55
C THR A 425 -6.95 -15.09 -15.89
N LYS A 426 -6.09 -15.00 -16.92
CA LYS A 426 -6.39 -15.54 -18.25
C LYS A 426 -6.61 -17.05 -18.18
N GLU A 427 -5.68 -17.76 -17.57
CA GLU A 427 -5.75 -19.22 -17.42
C GLU A 427 -6.99 -19.62 -16.61
N ALA A 428 -7.22 -18.93 -15.48
CA ALA A 428 -8.31 -19.25 -14.59
C ALA A 428 -9.70 -18.97 -15.19
N PHE A 429 -9.92 -17.78 -15.75
CA PHE A 429 -11.28 -17.29 -16.02
C PHE A 429 -11.62 -17.08 -17.50
N ALA A 430 -10.64 -16.81 -18.38
CA ALA A 430 -10.93 -16.57 -19.79
C ALA A 430 -11.37 -17.86 -20.51
N GLY A 431 -12.15 -17.69 -21.58
CA GLY A 431 -12.69 -18.79 -22.38
C GLY A 431 -14.19 -18.67 -22.63
N ASP A 432 -14.70 -19.66 -23.35
CA ASP A 432 -16.13 -19.78 -23.65
C ASP A 432 -16.83 -20.56 -22.54
N TYR A 433 -18.03 -20.13 -22.16
CA TYR A 433 -18.89 -20.81 -21.21
C TYR A 433 -20.26 -21.00 -21.85
N GLU A 434 -20.85 -22.18 -21.67
CA GLU A 434 -22.13 -22.53 -22.28
C GLU A 434 -23.09 -23.20 -21.30
N ASP A 435 -24.36 -22.90 -21.49
CA ASP A 435 -25.48 -23.69 -20.99
C ASP A 435 -26.35 -24.11 -22.19
N LYS A 436 -26.18 -25.37 -22.59
CA LYS A 436 -26.87 -25.93 -23.77
C LYS A 436 -28.37 -26.05 -23.57
N GLU A 437 -28.82 -26.26 -22.35
CA GLU A 437 -30.24 -26.46 -22.06
C GLU A 437 -31.03 -25.18 -22.31
N THR A 438 -30.44 -24.05 -21.92
CA THR A 438 -31.09 -22.74 -22.09
C THR A 438 -30.67 -22.02 -23.37
N ASN A 439 -29.76 -22.56 -24.19
CA ASN A 439 -29.16 -21.86 -25.33
C ASN A 439 -28.54 -20.51 -24.90
N SER A 440 -27.70 -20.56 -23.86
CA SER A 440 -26.99 -19.40 -23.32
C SER A 440 -25.48 -19.60 -23.45
N THR A 441 -24.75 -18.52 -23.78
CA THR A 441 -23.30 -18.51 -23.91
C THR A 441 -22.71 -17.21 -23.36
N ILE A 442 -21.51 -17.26 -22.81
CA ILE A 442 -20.73 -16.08 -22.46
C ILE A 442 -19.25 -16.35 -22.75
N THR A 443 -18.57 -15.41 -23.38
CA THR A 443 -17.13 -15.52 -23.66
C THR A 443 -16.39 -14.45 -22.87
N PHE A 444 -15.42 -14.88 -22.07
CA PHE A 444 -14.50 -13.98 -21.38
C PHE A 444 -13.14 -13.95 -22.07
N ALA A 445 -12.53 -12.78 -22.16
CA ALA A 445 -11.24 -12.58 -22.78
C ALA A 445 -10.36 -11.62 -21.98
N MET A 446 -9.05 -11.80 -22.11
CA MET A 446 -8.06 -10.85 -21.65
C MET A 446 -7.59 -9.99 -22.82
N ASP A 447 -7.56 -8.67 -22.62
CA ASP A 447 -6.93 -7.70 -23.51
C ASP A 447 -5.93 -6.85 -22.72
N HIS A 448 -5.50 -5.72 -23.30
CA HIS A 448 -4.53 -4.83 -22.64
C HIS A 448 -5.16 -3.97 -21.53
N GLY A 449 -6.49 -3.88 -21.44
CA GLY A 449 -7.19 -3.04 -20.47
C GLY A 449 -7.33 -3.71 -19.09
N PRO A 450 -7.86 -3.00 -18.08
CA PRO A 450 -8.10 -3.56 -16.75
C PRO A 450 -9.27 -4.56 -16.77
N GLY A 451 -9.30 -5.48 -15.81
CA GLY A 451 -10.40 -6.44 -15.63
C GLY A 451 -10.55 -7.49 -16.74
N LEU A 452 -11.44 -8.46 -16.51
CA LEU A 452 -11.74 -9.52 -17.46
C LEU A 452 -12.86 -9.06 -18.43
N LYS A 453 -12.58 -8.98 -19.73
CA LYS A 453 -13.54 -8.48 -20.72
C LYS A 453 -14.61 -9.52 -21.04
N ILE A 454 -15.87 -9.08 -21.11
CA ILE A 454 -16.98 -9.85 -21.66
C ILE A 454 -17.01 -9.59 -23.17
N LYS A 455 -16.60 -10.59 -23.96
CA LYS A 455 -16.51 -10.48 -25.43
C LYS A 455 -17.84 -10.72 -26.11
N SER A 456 -18.65 -11.62 -25.56
CA SER A 456 -20.02 -11.91 -25.99
C SER A 456 -20.82 -12.39 -24.78
N TRP A 457 -22.11 -12.07 -24.75
CA TRP A 457 -23.01 -12.52 -23.70
C TRP A 457 -24.41 -12.71 -24.26
N GLN A 458 -24.81 -13.96 -24.42
CA GLN A 458 -26.10 -14.36 -24.93
C GLN A 458 -26.84 -15.21 -23.89
N ILE A 459 -28.06 -14.83 -23.53
CA ILE A 459 -28.89 -15.63 -22.63
C ILE A 459 -30.17 -16.00 -23.35
N ARG A 460 -30.47 -17.31 -23.44
CA ARG A 460 -31.67 -17.82 -24.13
C ARG A 460 -31.83 -17.31 -25.55
N GLY A 461 -30.73 -17.28 -26.30
CA GLY A 461 -30.69 -16.75 -27.67
C GLY A 461 -30.69 -15.23 -27.79
N PHE A 462 -30.89 -14.47 -26.70
CA PHE A 462 -30.89 -13.00 -26.72
C PHE A 462 -29.50 -12.43 -26.44
N ASP A 463 -29.03 -11.51 -27.28
CA ASP A 463 -27.75 -10.81 -27.10
C ASP A 463 -27.87 -9.75 -25.99
N VAL A 464 -27.51 -10.14 -24.77
CA VAL A 464 -27.60 -9.28 -23.59
C VAL A 464 -26.57 -8.16 -23.66
N LEU A 465 -25.34 -8.44 -24.12
CA LEU A 465 -24.25 -7.47 -24.13
C LEU A 465 -24.61 -6.23 -24.96
N ASN A 466 -24.97 -6.45 -26.22
CA ASN A 466 -25.31 -5.35 -27.13
C ASN A 466 -26.68 -4.73 -26.84
N ASN A 467 -27.45 -5.29 -25.90
CA ASN A 467 -28.74 -4.75 -25.48
C ASN A 467 -28.73 -4.35 -24.00
N ILE A 468 -27.56 -4.21 -23.37
CA ILE A 468 -27.46 -3.91 -21.94
C ILE A 468 -28.10 -2.56 -21.59
N GLY A 469 -28.10 -1.62 -22.53
CA GLY A 469 -28.80 -0.35 -22.42
C GLY A 469 -30.31 -0.47 -22.23
N ASN A 470 -30.94 -1.60 -22.58
CA ASN A 470 -32.39 -1.79 -22.44
C ASN A 470 -32.81 -2.12 -20.99
N TYR A 471 -31.87 -2.46 -20.10
CA TYR A 471 -32.16 -2.80 -18.70
C TYR A 471 -32.18 -1.55 -17.79
N ASN A 472 -32.88 -0.50 -18.20
CA ASN A 472 -33.07 0.71 -17.40
C ASN A 472 -34.51 1.24 -17.49
N PHE A 473 -34.91 2.07 -16.52
CA PHE A 473 -36.25 2.64 -16.44
C PHE A 473 -36.69 3.38 -17.72
N ASN A 474 -35.82 4.19 -18.31
CA ASN A 474 -36.15 5.00 -19.49
C ASN A 474 -36.44 4.12 -20.73
N ALA A 475 -35.68 3.04 -20.91
CA ALA A 475 -35.91 2.08 -22.00
C ALA A 475 -37.25 1.34 -21.82
N LEU A 476 -37.59 0.98 -20.58
CA LEU A 476 -38.87 0.33 -20.25
C LEU A 476 -40.07 1.26 -20.47
N GLU A 477 -39.96 2.54 -20.11
CA GLU A 477 -41.05 3.52 -20.26
C GLU A 477 -41.31 3.89 -21.73
N SER A 478 -40.27 3.91 -22.56
CA SER A 478 -40.38 4.32 -23.96
C SER A 478 -40.85 3.20 -24.91
N ASN A 479 -40.92 1.93 -24.44
CA ASN A 479 -41.12 0.73 -25.28
C ASN A 479 -40.14 0.64 -26.46
N ALA A 480 -39.02 1.38 -26.42
CA ALA A 480 -38.01 1.40 -27.45
C ALA A 480 -36.91 0.42 -27.06
N SER A 481 -36.85 -0.73 -27.73
CA SER A 481 -35.68 -1.61 -27.71
C SER A 481 -34.70 -1.13 -28.76
N ALA A 482 -33.50 -0.75 -28.35
CA ALA A 482 -32.43 -0.39 -29.27
C ALA A 482 -31.15 -1.13 -28.91
N GLU A 483 -30.36 -1.49 -29.92
CA GLU A 483 -28.99 -1.93 -29.68
C GLU A 483 -28.19 -0.78 -29.06
N THR A 484 -27.28 -1.13 -28.16
CA THR A 484 -26.33 -0.23 -27.53
C THR A 484 -25.18 -0.02 -28.51
N PRO A 485 -24.98 1.18 -29.08
CA PRO A 485 -24.02 1.40 -30.17
C PRO A 485 -22.58 1.04 -29.82
N TYR A 486 -22.22 1.18 -28.55
CA TYR A 486 -20.92 0.81 -28.00
C TYR A 486 -21.10 0.29 -26.58
N VAL A 487 -20.43 -0.83 -26.27
CA VAL A 487 -20.33 -1.33 -24.90
C VAL A 487 -18.96 -1.97 -24.66
N ASP A 488 -18.24 -1.51 -23.65
CA ASP A 488 -17.06 -2.20 -23.11
C ASP A 488 -17.41 -2.76 -21.72
N ALA A 489 -17.73 -4.04 -21.69
CA ALA A 489 -18.12 -4.74 -20.47
C ALA A 489 -16.91 -5.46 -19.86
N ARG A 490 -16.54 -5.07 -18.63
CA ARG A 490 -15.37 -5.62 -17.92
C ARG A 490 -15.75 -6.04 -16.52
N MET A 491 -15.24 -7.19 -16.08
CA MET A 491 -15.48 -7.73 -14.75
C MET A 491 -14.29 -7.50 -13.83
N TYR A 492 -14.62 -7.17 -12.58
CA TYR A 492 -13.66 -6.92 -11.51
C TYR A 492 -13.99 -7.77 -10.27
N PRO A 493 -13.00 -8.26 -9.53
CA PRO A 493 -13.23 -8.97 -8.27
C PRO A 493 -13.97 -8.10 -7.26
N SER A 494 -15.00 -8.64 -6.60
CA SER A 494 -15.75 -7.91 -5.56
C SER A 494 -15.16 -8.07 -4.15
N ASN A 495 -14.15 -8.93 -4.01
CA ASN A 495 -13.63 -9.42 -2.72
C ASN A 495 -14.67 -10.17 -1.86
N LEU A 496 -15.81 -10.57 -2.44
CA LEU A 496 -16.74 -11.51 -1.83
C LEU A 496 -16.44 -12.92 -2.34
N ASN A 497 -16.22 -13.83 -1.40
CA ASN A 497 -15.93 -15.23 -1.70
C ASN A 497 -16.57 -16.16 -0.66
N LYS A 498 -16.73 -17.41 -1.06
CA LYS A 498 -16.96 -18.56 -0.18
C LYS A 498 -16.20 -19.75 -0.76
N LYS A 499 -16.04 -20.84 -0.01
CA LYS A 499 -15.29 -22.02 -0.47
C LYS A 499 -15.72 -22.44 -1.89
N GLY A 500 -14.77 -22.38 -2.83
CA GLY A 500 -14.95 -22.76 -4.24
C GLY A 500 -15.70 -21.75 -5.11
N GLN A 501 -16.01 -20.54 -4.63
CA GLN A 501 -16.74 -19.53 -5.39
C GLN A 501 -16.26 -18.11 -5.11
N THR A 502 -15.99 -17.35 -6.18
CA THR A 502 -15.62 -15.93 -6.10
C THR A 502 -16.63 -15.08 -6.87
N ALA A 503 -17.05 -13.97 -6.26
CA ALA A 503 -18.00 -13.05 -6.88
C ALA A 503 -17.28 -11.86 -7.54
N TRP A 504 -17.74 -11.51 -8.73
CA TRP A 504 -17.22 -10.48 -9.60
C TRP A 504 -18.34 -9.54 -10.02
N ARG A 505 -17.99 -8.28 -10.28
CA ARG A 505 -18.91 -7.23 -10.73
C ARG A 505 -18.51 -6.73 -12.11
N ALA A 506 -19.46 -6.73 -13.04
CA ALA A 506 -19.28 -6.11 -14.33
C ALA A 506 -19.46 -4.58 -14.25
N VAL A 507 -18.69 -3.86 -15.04
CA VAL A 507 -18.90 -2.45 -15.37
C VAL A 507 -19.17 -2.39 -16.86
N PHE A 508 -20.22 -1.68 -17.24
CA PHE A 508 -20.66 -1.54 -18.62
C PHE A 508 -20.42 -0.11 -19.08
N ASP A 509 -19.26 0.13 -19.66
CA ASP A 509 -18.99 1.41 -20.28
C ASP A 509 -19.75 1.49 -21.60
N ARG A 510 -20.45 2.60 -21.86
CA ARG A 510 -21.26 2.82 -23.06
C ARG A 510 -20.77 3.99 -23.90
N THR A 511 -19.71 4.65 -23.45
CA THR A 511 -19.00 5.68 -24.19
C THR A 511 -17.62 5.17 -24.56
N ASN A 512 -17.04 5.70 -25.63
CA ASN A 512 -15.69 5.36 -26.05
C ASN A 512 -14.72 6.48 -25.63
N SER A 513 -13.41 6.23 -25.77
CA SER A 513 -12.34 7.18 -25.41
C SER A 513 -12.54 8.59 -25.94
N THR A 514 -13.07 8.72 -27.15
CA THR A 514 -13.22 10.00 -27.84
C THR A 514 -14.38 10.78 -27.27
N ALA A 515 -15.53 10.12 -27.05
CA ALA A 515 -16.68 10.74 -26.40
C ALA A 515 -16.35 11.14 -24.95
N ASP A 516 -15.64 10.27 -24.22
CA ASP A 516 -15.22 10.58 -22.85
C ASP A 516 -14.29 11.79 -22.81
N ALA A 517 -13.31 11.85 -23.70
CA ALA A 517 -12.38 12.98 -23.78
C ALA A 517 -13.10 14.30 -24.14
N GLU A 518 -14.13 14.24 -25.00
CA GLU A 518 -14.97 15.39 -25.32
C GLU A 518 -15.73 15.88 -24.08
N TYR A 519 -16.43 14.99 -23.38
CA TYR A 519 -17.13 15.33 -22.14
C TYR A 519 -16.18 15.86 -21.06
N ASP A 520 -15.06 15.20 -20.82
CA ASP A 520 -14.08 15.63 -19.82
C ASP A 520 -13.47 17.00 -20.16
N SER A 521 -13.36 17.36 -21.44
CA SER A 521 -12.88 18.69 -21.86
C SER A 521 -13.84 19.82 -21.50
N GLU A 522 -15.12 19.52 -21.28
CA GLU A 522 -16.15 20.47 -20.87
C GLU A 522 -16.23 20.62 -19.34
N LEU A 523 -15.57 19.74 -18.58
CA LEU A 523 -15.61 19.74 -17.12
C LEU A 523 -14.45 20.55 -16.53
N PHE A 524 -14.71 21.29 -15.46
CA PHE A 524 -13.67 22.04 -14.74
C PHE A 524 -12.79 21.16 -13.84
N PHE A 525 -13.12 19.87 -13.70
CA PHE A 525 -12.44 18.88 -12.87
C PHE A 525 -12.02 17.66 -13.70
N LYS A 526 -10.96 16.98 -13.27
CA LYS A 526 -10.32 15.88 -14.02
C LYS A 526 -11.16 14.59 -13.94
N ASP A 527 -11.20 13.84 -15.05
CA ASP A 527 -11.74 12.47 -15.15
C ASP A 527 -13.20 12.33 -14.70
N GLY A 528 -14.06 13.29 -15.06
CA GLY A 528 -15.45 13.31 -14.61
C GLY A 528 -16.36 12.27 -15.27
N THR A 529 -15.95 11.73 -16.42
CA THR A 529 -16.58 10.55 -17.05
C THR A 529 -16.38 9.25 -16.26
N CYS A 530 -15.35 9.19 -15.40
CA CYS A 530 -15.05 8.02 -14.58
C CYS A 530 -16.01 7.89 -13.38
N GLN A 531 -17.19 7.32 -13.62
CA GLN A 531 -18.30 7.24 -12.65
C GLN A 531 -18.60 5.82 -12.14
N THR A 532 -17.63 4.90 -12.21
CA THR A 532 -17.85 3.50 -11.84
C THR A 532 -18.37 3.30 -10.41
N TRP A 533 -17.94 4.13 -9.45
CA TRP A 533 -18.44 4.13 -8.07
C TRP A 533 -19.96 4.34 -7.96
N PHE A 534 -20.55 5.00 -8.96
CA PHE A 534 -21.99 5.29 -9.03
C PHE A 534 -22.75 4.32 -9.94
N GLN A 535 -22.07 3.60 -10.84
CA GLN A 535 -22.69 2.81 -11.92
C GLN A 535 -22.94 1.33 -11.57
N GLN A 536 -22.18 0.75 -10.63
CA GLN A 536 -22.38 -0.65 -10.23
C GLN A 536 -23.70 -0.83 -9.44
N ASP A 537 -24.26 -2.04 -9.47
CA ASP A 537 -25.51 -2.41 -8.74
C ASP A 537 -26.79 -1.68 -9.15
N ARG A 538 -26.80 -0.95 -10.28
CA ARG A 538 -27.97 -0.16 -10.72
C ARG A 538 -29.06 -0.97 -11.40
N MET A 539 -28.67 -2.03 -12.11
CA MET A 539 -29.57 -2.86 -12.89
C MET A 539 -29.86 -4.13 -12.08
N VAL A 540 -31.01 -4.16 -11.42
CA VAL A 540 -31.39 -5.26 -10.49
C VAL A 540 -32.72 -5.86 -10.93
N TYR A 541 -32.78 -7.19 -11.00
CA TYR A 541 -33.99 -7.95 -11.28
C TYR A 541 -34.18 -9.00 -10.19
N ASP A 542 -35.35 -9.01 -9.53
CA ASP A 542 -35.65 -9.93 -8.42
C ASP A 542 -34.57 -9.94 -7.30
N TYR A 543 -34.16 -8.74 -6.85
CA TYR A 543 -33.07 -8.53 -5.87
C TYR A 543 -31.67 -9.01 -6.33
N LEU A 544 -31.52 -9.46 -7.58
CA LEU A 544 -30.26 -9.95 -8.13
C LEU A 544 -29.70 -8.93 -9.15
N PRO A 545 -28.49 -8.41 -8.92
CA PRO A 545 -27.86 -7.47 -9.84
C PRO A 545 -27.45 -8.15 -11.15
N LEU A 546 -27.73 -7.51 -12.29
CA LEU A 546 -27.34 -8.01 -13.62
C LEU A 546 -25.82 -8.02 -13.82
N ASP A 547 -25.11 -7.17 -13.09
CA ASP A 547 -23.65 -7.09 -13.11
C ASP A 547 -22.97 -8.11 -12.18
N LEU A 548 -23.72 -8.94 -11.44
CA LEU A 548 -23.15 -9.98 -10.58
C LEU A 548 -22.83 -11.26 -11.37
N PHE A 549 -21.58 -11.69 -11.29
CA PHE A 549 -21.12 -12.98 -11.78
C PHE A 549 -20.46 -13.75 -10.64
N VAL A 550 -20.74 -15.05 -10.53
CA VAL A 550 -20.11 -15.91 -9.52
C VAL A 550 -19.37 -17.03 -10.24
N PHE A 551 -18.05 -16.95 -10.25
CA PHE A 551 -17.21 -18.03 -10.74
C PHE A 551 -17.17 -19.18 -9.75
N VAL A 552 -17.25 -20.39 -10.27
CA VAL A 552 -17.11 -21.64 -9.52
C VAL A 552 -15.72 -22.17 -9.82
N GLU A 553 -14.90 -22.25 -8.78
CA GLU A 553 -13.53 -22.75 -8.87
C GLU A 553 -13.54 -24.26 -9.09
N GLY A 554 -12.75 -24.70 -10.06
CA GLY A 554 -12.42 -26.11 -10.31
C GLY A 554 -11.01 -26.46 -9.87
N GLU A 555 -10.49 -27.55 -10.43
CA GLU A 555 -9.12 -27.99 -10.16
C GLU A 555 -8.08 -26.94 -10.57
N GLY A 556 -7.07 -26.74 -9.71
CA GLY A 556 -5.94 -25.85 -9.99
C GLY A 556 -6.30 -24.36 -10.07
N GLY A 557 -7.45 -23.94 -9.53
CA GLY A 557 -7.90 -22.54 -9.58
C GLY A 557 -8.53 -22.14 -10.92
N VAL A 558 -8.66 -23.08 -11.87
CA VAL A 558 -9.35 -22.85 -13.14
C VAL A 558 -10.84 -22.89 -12.92
N SER A 559 -11.55 -21.86 -13.36
CA SER A 559 -13.01 -21.81 -13.29
C SER A 559 -13.63 -22.95 -14.09
N GLU A 560 -14.56 -23.69 -13.48
CA GLU A 560 -15.34 -24.73 -14.16
C GLU A 560 -16.69 -24.22 -14.65
N ALA A 561 -17.22 -23.18 -14.00
CA ALA A 561 -18.50 -22.59 -14.37
C ALA A 561 -18.59 -21.14 -13.92
N VAL A 562 -19.49 -20.38 -14.53
CA VAL A 562 -19.90 -19.05 -14.10
C VAL A 562 -21.41 -19.01 -13.93
N LYS A 563 -21.86 -18.45 -12.82
CA LYS A 563 -23.27 -18.19 -12.56
C LYS A 563 -23.58 -16.75 -12.90
N SER A 564 -24.70 -16.53 -13.57
CA SER A 564 -25.32 -15.21 -13.72
C SER A 564 -26.65 -15.24 -12.95
N PRO A 565 -26.66 -14.83 -11.66
CA PRO A 565 -27.81 -15.04 -10.79
C PRO A 565 -29.09 -14.35 -11.27
N ALA A 566 -29.01 -13.08 -11.70
CA ALA A 566 -30.16 -12.33 -12.19
C ALA A 566 -30.85 -12.98 -13.40
N PHE A 567 -30.07 -13.66 -14.24
CA PHE A 567 -30.58 -14.39 -15.40
C PHE A 567 -30.96 -15.83 -15.09
N ASN A 568 -30.69 -16.29 -13.87
CA ASN A 568 -30.90 -17.67 -13.40
C ASN A 568 -30.30 -18.71 -14.35
N VAL A 569 -29.00 -18.58 -14.66
CA VAL A 569 -28.24 -19.53 -15.48
C VAL A 569 -26.89 -19.86 -14.84
N THR A 570 -26.42 -21.08 -15.07
CA THR A 570 -25.06 -21.52 -14.75
C THR A 570 -24.42 -22.04 -16.03
N LEU A 571 -23.40 -21.34 -16.53
CA LEU A 571 -22.70 -21.69 -17.76
C LEU A 571 -21.41 -22.43 -17.43
N THR A 572 -21.19 -23.59 -18.04
CA THR A 572 -20.00 -24.42 -17.81
C THR A 572 -18.89 -24.03 -18.77
N LYS A 573 -17.64 -23.97 -18.30
CA LYS A 573 -16.48 -23.64 -19.15
C LYS A 573 -16.30 -24.70 -20.23
N VAL A 574 -16.22 -24.28 -21.49
CA VAL A 574 -15.97 -25.15 -22.65
C VAL A 574 -14.50 -25.51 -22.68
N ARG A 575 -14.18 -26.78 -22.41
CA ARG A 575 -12.80 -27.28 -22.51
C ARG A 575 -12.39 -27.39 -23.97
N GLN A 576 -11.28 -26.76 -24.36
CA GLN A 576 -10.78 -26.91 -25.72
C GLN A 576 -10.23 -28.34 -25.94
N PRO A 577 -10.34 -28.91 -27.16
CA PRO A 577 -9.90 -30.29 -27.44
C PRO A 577 -8.44 -30.59 -27.08
N ALA A 578 -7.56 -29.57 -27.04
CA ALA A 578 -6.14 -29.72 -26.68
C ALA A 578 -5.90 -29.91 -25.17
N GLU A 579 -6.76 -29.37 -24.29
CA GLU A 579 -6.63 -29.49 -22.83
C GLU A 579 -7.13 -30.83 -22.31
N LYS A 580 -8.04 -31.47 -23.06
CA LYS A 580 -8.53 -32.82 -22.74
C LYS A 580 -7.40 -33.84 -22.65
N LYS A 581 -6.37 -33.69 -23.51
CA LYS A 581 -5.21 -34.58 -23.54
C LYS A 581 -4.26 -34.37 -22.35
N ALA A 582 -4.04 -33.13 -21.92
CA ALA A 582 -3.16 -32.83 -20.78
C ALA A 582 -3.77 -33.19 -19.41
N ALA A 583 -5.11 -33.21 -19.29
CA ALA A 583 -5.81 -33.69 -18.09
C ALA A 583 -5.85 -35.23 -18.04
N ASP A 584 -6.10 -35.89 -19.18
CA ASP A 584 -6.05 -37.35 -19.27
C ASP A 584 -4.61 -37.88 -19.08
N ASP A 585 -3.60 -37.17 -19.59
CA ASP A 585 -2.17 -37.52 -19.39
C ASP A 585 -1.71 -37.29 -17.94
N ARG A 586 -2.29 -36.32 -17.20
CA ARG A 586 -2.04 -36.14 -15.76
C ARG A 586 -2.65 -37.24 -14.90
N ASN A 587 -3.83 -37.74 -15.28
CA ASN A 587 -4.44 -38.91 -14.64
C ASN A 587 -3.68 -40.21 -14.95
N ALA A 588 -3.08 -40.33 -16.15
CA ALA A 588 -2.22 -41.46 -16.51
C ALA A 588 -0.83 -41.40 -15.83
N ALA A 589 -0.30 -40.20 -15.56
CA ALA A 589 1.01 -40.02 -14.92
C ALA A 589 1.03 -40.33 -13.41
N GLY A 590 -0.14 -40.51 -12.77
CA GLY A 590 -0.25 -41.05 -11.41
C GLY A 590 0.17 -42.52 -11.28
N GLU A 591 0.25 -43.25 -12.40
CA GLU A 591 0.66 -44.64 -12.48
C GLU A 591 1.87 -44.84 -13.40
N MET A 592 3.00 -44.17 -13.15
CA MET A 592 4.34 -44.68 -13.53
C MET A 592 5.47 -43.77 -13.02
N ARG A 593 6.15 -44.21 -11.97
CA ARG A 593 7.57 -43.89 -11.73
C ARG A 593 8.37 -45.16 -11.97
N VAL A 594 9.31 -45.14 -12.90
CA VAL A 594 10.73 -45.55 -12.77
C VAL A 594 11.41 -45.37 -14.14
N GLY A 595 12.50 -44.59 -14.19
CA GLY A 595 13.61 -44.87 -15.10
C GLY A 595 14.12 -43.72 -15.98
N GLY A 596 15.36 -43.30 -15.71
CA GLY A 596 16.34 -43.07 -16.79
C GLY A 596 16.77 -41.64 -17.11
N LEU A 597 18.02 -41.33 -16.78
CA LEU A 597 18.83 -40.17 -17.21
C LEU A 597 18.84 -39.93 -18.74
N GLY A 598 19.06 -38.67 -19.13
CA GLY A 598 19.58 -38.31 -20.46
C GLY A 598 19.79 -36.82 -20.67
N LEU A 599 21.03 -36.35 -20.51
CA LEU A 599 21.53 -35.04 -20.96
C LEU A 599 21.35 -34.87 -22.47
N THR A 600 20.89 -33.69 -22.92
CA THR A 600 21.54 -33.01 -24.06
C THR A 600 21.30 -31.49 -24.05
N LEU A 601 22.42 -30.78 -24.16
CA LEU A 601 22.62 -29.34 -24.26
C LEU A 601 22.76 -28.98 -25.76
N LEU A 602 22.02 -28.01 -26.30
CA LEU A 602 22.35 -27.30 -27.56
C LEU A 602 21.46 -26.03 -27.64
N ALA A 603 21.98 -24.85 -27.30
CA ALA A 603 22.65 -23.90 -28.20
C ALA A 603 21.70 -23.19 -29.20
N VAL A 604 21.33 -21.94 -28.88
CA VAL A 604 21.14 -20.88 -29.90
C VAL A 604 21.71 -19.58 -29.35
N VAL A 605 22.88 -19.24 -29.91
CA VAL A 605 23.52 -17.92 -29.86
C VAL A 605 22.94 -17.08 -31.01
N THR A 606 22.99 -15.76 -30.84
CA THR A 606 22.88 -14.68 -31.84
C THR A 606 21.55 -13.95 -31.83
N PHE A 607 21.50 -12.78 -31.19
CA PHE A 607 21.31 -11.50 -31.88
C PHE A 607 21.60 -10.36 -30.89
N MET A 608 22.78 -9.75 -31.05
CA MET A 608 23.17 -8.53 -30.36
C MET A 608 23.57 -7.54 -31.47
N SER A 609 22.67 -6.61 -31.78
CA SER A 609 22.96 -5.42 -32.55
C SER A 609 21.84 -4.41 -32.32
N LEU A 610 22.23 -3.23 -31.80
CA LEU A 610 21.44 -2.02 -31.56
C LEU A 610 20.53 -2.03 -30.32
N PHE A 611 21.10 -1.73 -29.16
CA PHE A 611 20.88 -0.51 -28.35
C PHE A 611 21.47 -0.69 -26.95
#